data_AF-A0A8C3KFN8-F1
#
_entry.id   AF-A0A8C3KFN8-F1
#
_cell.length_a   1.000
_cell.length_b   1.000
_cell.length_c   1.000
_cell.angle_alpha   90.00
_cell.angle_beta   90.00
_cell.angle_gamma   90.00
#
_symmetry.space_group_name_H-M   'P 1'
#
loop_
_entity.id
_entity.type
_entity.pdbx_description
1 polymer ?
#
loop_
_entity_poly.entity_id
_entity_poly.type
_entity_poly.pdbx_seq_one_letter_code
_entity_poly.pdbx_strand_id
1 'polypeptide(L)'
;MDAWPPVTRASRPEEPRTGVPRSSWLRCPQPSLEPTEGQSRKRVGKGAMGPGQEELGMPTMLLPSNPTAAEEISLEVPANILEGSQRAHVTVMGDIIGNALQNLDSLLAMPYGCGEQNMVRFAPNIYIQQYLEKSKQLRPDIRAKAQGFLQSGYQRELLYKHDDGSYSAFGKSDSSGNTWLTAFVLKSFGQARAYVAIEERHIADALRWLHKQQRKTGCFRSVGKLFNNALQGGISDELSLSAYVTAAMLELGLSPMDLMVTSALQCLEASATDDLYTQALLAYVFGLAGRREQQRAQLQSLAHATLCLGHPMPPQDPWSREKGKVLPSSQPSWAAAMPAEVEMTAYVLLAYLSQPQVSSDDLATASQIVRWLSRQQNPYGGFASTQDTVVALQALAKYATLTYGGSGEYAVTVTSPAGTAQDFVLHDSNRLVLQRAALQELPGTYGLRARGQGCVTLRYNVPPPPSPGTFDLHVETEPRECTGDASTRFRLLLRARYTGERPTTNMVVIEAKLPSGFIPDKSSMVEVRSPCCPQDPHPPQGAGPS
;
A
#
# COMPACT_ATOMS: atom_id res chain seq x y z
N MET A 1 -40.64 56.78 4.59
CA MET A 1 -39.67 55.83 5.14
C MET A 1 -40.26 54.46 4.94
N ASP A 2 -39.60 53.71 4.09
CA ASP A 2 -40.16 52.71 3.18
C ASP A 2 -40.78 51.48 3.85
N ALA A 3 -41.90 51.05 3.28
CA ALA A 3 -42.51 49.75 3.45
C ALA A 3 -41.99 48.76 2.38
N TRP A 4 -42.37 47.48 2.54
CA TRP A 4 -42.22 46.28 1.67
C TRP A 4 -41.13 45.28 2.09
N PRO A 5 -41.32 43.96 1.88
CA PRO A 5 -42.51 43.12 2.12
C PRO A 5 -42.15 41.74 2.76
N PRO A 6 -43.14 40.90 3.15
CA PRO A 6 -42.89 39.55 3.66
C PRO A 6 -42.49 38.60 2.52
N VAL A 7 -41.43 37.81 2.71
CA VAL A 7 -41.03 36.80 1.72
C VAL A 7 -41.93 35.58 1.83
N THR A 8 -42.73 35.43 0.77
CA THR A 8 -43.63 34.34 0.44
C THR A 8 -42.94 33.00 0.32
N ARG A 9 -43.58 31.98 0.89
CA ARG A 9 -43.32 30.55 0.72
C ARG A 9 -43.45 30.19 -0.77
N ALA A 10 -42.35 29.90 -1.44
CA ALA A 10 -42.38 29.40 -2.82
C ALA A 10 -42.95 27.97 -2.84
N SER A 11 -44.05 27.84 -3.58
CA SER A 11 -44.74 26.61 -3.95
C SER A 11 -43.77 25.65 -4.65
N ARG A 12 -43.68 24.41 -4.16
CA ARG A 12 -43.08 23.32 -4.94
C ARG A 12 -43.98 23.02 -6.14
N PRO A 13 -43.43 22.76 -7.34
CA PRO A 13 -44.22 22.21 -8.43
C PRO A 13 -44.72 20.81 -8.06
N GLU A 14 -46.01 20.57 -8.30
CA GLU A 14 -46.64 19.26 -8.20
C GLU A 14 -46.03 18.30 -9.23
N GLU A 15 -45.41 17.22 -8.76
CA GLU A 15 -45.13 16.04 -9.59
C GLU A 15 -46.42 15.20 -9.77
N PRO A 16 -46.62 14.58 -10.95
CA PRO A 16 -47.84 13.87 -11.26
C PRO A 16 -48.01 12.63 -10.38
N ARG A 17 -49.17 12.53 -9.73
CA ARG A 17 -49.63 11.32 -9.03
C ARG A 17 -49.88 10.20 -10.04
N THR A 18 -48.87 9.37 -10.31
CA THR A 18 -49.08 8.02 -10.84
C THR A 18 -49.30 7.07 -9.67
N GLY A 19 -50.55 6.63 -9.52
CA GLY A 19 -50.93 5.64 -8.53
C GLY A 19 -50.31 4.29 -8.85
N VAL A 20 -49.50 3.77 -7.93
CA VAL A 20 -49.08 2.37 -7.86
C VAL A 20 -49.43 1.88 -6.45
N PRO A 21 -50.11 0.74 -6.28
CA PRO A 21 -50.67 0.34 -5.00
C PRO A 21 -49.61 0.06 -3.93
N ARG A 22 -49.88 0.53 -2.70
CA ARG A 22 -49.13 0.24 -1.48
C ARG A 22 -49.25 -1.25 -1.12
N SER A 23 -48.33 -2.08 -1.62
CA SER A 23 -47.99 -3.38 -1.02
C SER A 23 -46.72 -3.94 -1.67
N SER A 24 -45.53 -3.62 -1.15
CA SER A 24 -44.31 -4.44 -1.32
C SER A 24 -43.00 -3.79 -0.83
N TRP A 25 -42.94 -3.16 0.34
CA TRP A 25 -41.63 -2.84 0.95
C TRP A 25 -41.70 -2.97 2.47
N LEU A 26 -41.46 -4.18 2.99
CA LEU A 26 -41.35 -4.49 4.42
C LEU A 26 -39.98 -5.07 4.80
N ARG A 27 -38.95 -4.96 3.95
CA ARG A 27 -37.60 -5.43 4.32
C ARG A 27 -36.79 -4.31 4.96
N CYS A 28 -36.06 -4.65 6.01
CA CYS A 28 -35.05 -3.76 6.57
C CYS A 28 -34.00 -3.38 5.53
N PRO A 29 -33.47 -2.14 5.56
CA PRO A 29 -32.33 -1.76 4.73
C PRO A 29 -31.16 -2.68 5.07
N GLN A 30 -30.74 -3.49 4.11
CA GLN A 30 -29.59 -4.37 4.30
C GLN A 30 -28.30 -3.56 4.10
N PRO A 31 -27.32 -3.67 5.00
CA PRO A 31 -25.99 -3.11 4.77
C PRO A 31 -25.37 -3.76 3.53
N SER A 32 -24.64 -2.96 2.77
CA SER A 32 -23.79 -3.46 1.70
C SER A 32 -22.50 -4.03 2.31
N LEU A 33 -22.15 -5.25 1.95
CA LEU A 33 -20.86 -5.83 2.32
C LEU A 33 -19.92 -5.89 1.13
N GLU A 34 -18.68 -5.50 1.39
CA GLU A 34 -17.56 -5.67 0.49
C GLU A 34 -16.55 -6.57 1.21
N PRO A 35 -16.23 -7.77 0.69
CA PRO A 35 -15.03 -8.45 1.14
C PRO A 35 -13.81 -7.67 0.61
N THR A 36 -12.97 -7.19 1.53
CA THR A 36 -11.70 -6.55 1.21
C THR A 36 -10.55 -7.48 1.63
N GLU A 37 -10.05 -8.25 0.65
CA GLU A 37 -8.70 -8.79 0.71
C GLU A 37 -7.75 -7.70 0.18
N GLY A 38 -6.51 -7.66 0.68
CA GLY A 38 -5.44 -6.77 0.18
C GLY A 38 -5.00 -7.04 -1.27
N GLN A 39 -5.87 -7.63 -2.10
CA GLN A 39 -5.76 -7.74 -3.54
C GLN A 39 -7.13 -8.20 -4.10
N SER A 40 -7.65 -7.44 -5.08
CA SER A 40 -8.80 -7.77 -5.94
C SER A 40 -10.17 -7.90 -5.25
N ARG A 41 -11.01 -6.87 -5.43
CA ARG A 41 -12.45 -6.88 -5.11
C ARG A 41 -13.11 -8.13 -5.74
N LYS A 42 -13.68 -9.02 -4.91
CA LYS A 42 -14.58 -10.08 -5.38
C LYS A 42 -15.86 -10.10 -4.55
N ARG A 43 -16.94 -9.53 -5.11
CA ARG A 43 -18.22 -9.31 -4.42
C ARG A 43 -19.12 -10.54 -4.45
N VAL A 44 -19.82 -10.77 -3.35
CA VAL A 44 -20.91 -11.76 -3.22
C VAL A 44 -22.25 -11.02 -3.18
N GLY A 45 -23.23 -11.43 -4.01
CA GLY A 45 -24.64 -10.99 -3.90
C GLY A 45 -25.41 -11.88 -2.90
N LYS A 46 -26.50 -11.49 -2.25
CA LYS A 46 -27.65 -10.69 -2.68
C LYS A 46 -28.12 -9.74 -1.56
N GLY A 47 -28.18 -8.45 -1.87
CA GLY A 47 -28.75 -7.36 -1.08
C GLY A 47 -28.52 -6.07 -1.85
N ALA A 48 -29.47 -5.13 -1.86
CA ALA A 48 -29.43 -3.94 -2.70
C ALA A 48 -28.07 -3.23 -2.60
N MET A 49 -27.28 -3.32 -3.68
CA MET A 49 -25.88 -2.95 -3.72
C MET A 49 -25.81 -1.52 -4.29
N GLY A 50 -25.27 -0.57 -3.52
CA GLY A 50 -24.99 0.78 -4.02
C GLY A 50 -24.00 0.75 -5.20
N PRO A 51 -23.98 1.79 -6.04
CA PRO A 51 -23.08 1.84 -7.20
C PRO A 51 -21.62 1.77 -6.74
N GLY A 52 -20.83 0.93 -7.40
CA GLY A 52 -19.40 0.82 -7.14
C GLY A 52 -18.67 1.99 -7.79
N GLN A 53 -17.93 2.77 -7.00
CA GLN A 53 -17.04 3.78 -7.53
C GLN A 53 -15.74 3.12 -8.01
N GLU A 54 -15.35 3.43 -9.25
CA GLU A 54 -14.06 3.05 -9.84
C GLU A 54 -13.26 4.31 -10.20
N GLU A 55 -11.95 4.21 -10.04
CA GLU A 55 -11.02 5.31 -10.27
C GLU A 55 -9.86 4.77 -11.10
N LEU A 56 -9.70 5.38 -12.28
CA LEU A 56 -8.65 5.11 -13.25
C LEU A 56 -7.62 6.23 -13.16
N GLY A 57 -6.44 5.93 -12.63
CA GLY A 57 -5.31 6.85 -12.62
C GLY A 57 -4.36 6.53 -13.77
N MET A 58 -3.95 7.56 -14.51
CA MET A 58 -2.90 7.54 -15.53
C MET A 58 -1.77 8.50 -15.09
N PRO A 59 -0.88 8.04 -14.20
CA PRO A 59 0.27 8.81 -13.73
C PRO A 59 1.35 8.96 -14.82
N THR A 60 1.93 10.16 -14.90
CA THR A 60 3.02 10.49 -15.82
C THR A 60 4.11 11.31 -15.13
N MET A 61 5.36 11.15 -15.57
CA MET A 61 6.48 11.88 -15.01
C MET A 61 7.40 12.42 -16.11
N LEU A 62 7.51 13.74 -16.17
CA LEU A 62 8.28 14.47 -17.19
C LEU A 62 9.57 15.04 -16.55
N LEU A 63 10.72 14.48 -16.93
CA LEU A 63 12.01 14.91 -16.37
C LEU A 63 12.58 16.14 -17.10
N PRO A 64 13.36 17.01 -16.43
CA PRO A 64 13.89 18.25 -17.00
C PRO A 64 14.84 18.07 -18.19
N SER A 65 15.43 16.88 -18.33
CA SER A 65 16.52 16.60 -19.28
C SER A 65 16.08 16.57 -20.75
N ASN A 66 14.77 16.61 -21.05
CA ASN A 66 14.25 16.57 -22.40
C ASN A 66 13.29 17.75 -22.67
N PRO A 67 13.75 18.85 -23.30
CA PRO A 67 12.94 20.06 -23.52
C PRO A 67 11.75 19.88 -24.49
N THR A 68 11.62 18.70 -25.11
CA THR A 68 10.56 18.32 -26.06
C THR A 68 9.67 17.18 -25.57
N ALA A 69 9.72 16.79 -24.29
CA ALA A 69 8.86 15.72 -23.77
C ALA A 69 7.38 16.14 -23.83
N ALA A 70 6.69 15.66 -24.85
CA ALA A 70 5.25 15.69 -25.00
C ALA A 70 4.74 14.25 -24.90
N GLU A 71 3.77 14.01 -24.03
CA GLU A 71 3.13 12.70 -23.85
C GLU A 71 1.64 12.86 -24.16
N GLU A 72 1.07 11.90 -24.86
CA GLU A 72 -0.36 11.88 -25.19
C GLU A 72 -1.06 10.86 -24.30
N ILE A 73 -2.15 11.29 -23.67
CA ILE A 73 -2.95 10.46 -22.77
C ILE A 73 -4.34 10.34 -23.37
N SER A 74 -4.71 9.12 -23.77
CA SER A 74 -6.06 8.81 -24.26
C SER A 74 -6.99 8.49 -23.10
N LEU A 75 -8.05 9.27 -22.93
CA LEU A 75 -9.09 9.01 -21.93
C LEU A 75 -10.27 8.29 -22.58
N GLU A 76 -10.34 6.99 -22.37
CA GLU A 76 -11.45 6.14 -22.78
C GLU A 76 -12.45 5.95 -21.64
N VAL A 77 -13.74 5.95 -21.99
CA VAL A 77 -14.83 5.73 -21.03
C VAL A 77 -15.41 4.33 -21.27
N PRO A 78 -15.40 3.43 -20.26
CA PRO A 78 -15.95 2.10 -20.42
C PRO A 78 -17.45 2.10 -20.73
N ALA A 79 -17.92 1.12 -21.52
CA ALA A 79 -19.33 1.05 -21.95
C ALA A 79 -20.33 0.75 -20.82
N ASN A 80 -19.85 0.22 -19.68
CA ASN A 80 -20.67 -0.23 -18.56
C ASN A 80 -20.77 0.79 -17.42
N ILE A 81 -20.47 2.07 -17.65
CA ILE A 81 -20.60 3.10 -16.60
C ILE A 81 -22.05 3.54 -16.38
N LEU A 82 -22.32 4.10 -15.22
CA LEU A 82 -23.57 4.82 -14.97
C LEU A 82 -23.54 6.17 -15.70
N GLU A 83 -24.57 6.45 -16.51
CA GLU A 83 -24.66 7.71 -17.26
C GLU A 83 -24.52 8.94 -16.34
N GLY A 84 -23.68 9.90 -16.74
CA GLY A 84 -23.44 11.14 -16.01
C GLY A 84 -22.48 11.02 -14.82
N SER A 85 -22.01 9.80 -14.49
CA SER A 85 -21.07 9.56 -13.39
C SER A 85 -19.61 9.87 -13.71
N GLN A 86 -19.26 10.00 -14.99
CA GLN A 86 -17.90 10.25 -15.43
C GLN A 86 -17.41 11.64 -15.00
N ARG A 87 -16.21 11.68 -14.43
CA ARG A 87 -15.50 12.89 -13.99
C ARG A 87 -14.02 12.69 -14.26
N ALA A 88 -13.39 13.55 -15.05
CA ALA A 88 -11.95 13.54 -15.23
C ALA A 88 -11.31 14.78 -14.62
N HIS A 89 -10.14 14.57 -14.04
CA HIS A 89 -9.33 15.63 -13.47
C HIS A 89 -7.87 15.40 -13.84
N VAL A 90 -7.15 16.47 -14.14
CA VAL A 90 -5.70 16.45 -14.15
C VAL A 90 -5.19 16.94 -12.80
N THR A 91 -4.16 16.28 -12.29
CA THR A 91 -3.45 16.65 -11.08
C THR A 91 -1.97 16.84 -11.40
N VAL A 92 -1.43 17.98 -10.98
CA VAL A 92 -0.06 18.38 -11.32
C VAL A 92 0.72 18.69 -10.06
N MET A 93 2.00 18.30 -10.05
CA MET A 93 2.85 18.40 -8.88
C MET A 93 4.34 18.45 -9.21
N GLY A 94 5.11 19.22 -8.43
CA GLY A 94 6.55 19.38 -8.67
C GLY A 94 7.43 18.31 -8.00
N ASP A 95 6.86 17.30 -7.35
CA ASP A 95 7.56 16.44 -6.40
C ASP A 95 7.19 14.95 -6.55
N ILE A 96 8.20 14.07 -6.55
CA ILE A 96 8.04 12.62 -6.73
C ILE A 96 7.34 11.91 -5.58
N ILE A 97 7.33 12.53 -4.40
CA ILE A 97 6.65 12.00 -3.22
C ILE A 97 5.45 12.88 -2.89
N GLY A 98 5.19 13.96 -3.65
CA GLY A 98 4.15 14.89 -3.29
C GLY A 98 2.73 14.26 -3.31
N ASN A 99 2.46 13.24 -4.13
CA ASN A 99 1.16 12.53 -4.11
C ASN A 99 0.94 11.81 -2.77
N ALA A 100 2.03 11.24 -2.24
CA ALA A 100 2.10 10.68 -0.90
C ALA A 100 1.97 11.77 0.19
N LEU A 101 2.54 12.96 -0.03
CA LEU A 101 2.47 14.09 0.89
C LEU A 101 1.16 14.86 0.87
N GLN A 102 0.36 14.76 -0.19
CA GLN A 102 -0.95 15.41 -0.28
C GLN A 102 -2.01 14.65 0.50
N ASN A 103 -1.89 13.33 0.46
CA ASN A 103 -2.64 12.43 1.30
C ASN A 103 -1.88 12.18 2.60
N LEU A 104 -1.15 13.18 3.10
CA LEU A 104 -0.37 13.05 4.33
C LEU A 104 -1.21 12.52 5.48
N ASP A 105 -2.48 12.92 5.56
CA ASP A 105 -3.39 12.46 6.62
C ASP A 105 -3.79 10.98 6.48
N SER A 106 -3.76 10.46 5.25
CA SER A 106 -4.02 9.04 4.92
C SER A 106 -2.74 8.19 4.95
N LEU A 107 -1.58 8.78 4.66
CA LEU A 107 -0.27 8.10 4.57
C LEU A 107 0.57 8.22 5.85
N LEU A 108 0.59 9.39 6.51
CA LEU A 108 0.82 9.49 7.96
C LEU A 108 -0.44 8.99 8.65
N ALA A 109 -0.58 7.66 8.67
CA ALA A 109 -1.63 7.02 9.40
C ALA A 109 -1.17 6.77 10.84
N MET A 110 -2.07 7.01 11.80
CA MET A 110 -1.86 6.54 13.16
C MET A 110 -1.69 5.01 13.14
N PRO A 111 -0.62 4.46 13.73
CA PRO A 111 -0.46 3.01 13.80
C PRO A 111 -1.53 2.35 14.68
N TYR A 112 -2.17 1.30 14.15
CA TYR A 112 -3.21 0.52 14.82
C TYR A 112 -3.22 -0.92 14.30
N GLY A 113 -4.01 -1.78 14.96
CA GLY A 113 -4.10 -3.20 14.62
C GLY A 113 -3.05 -4.03 15.35
N CYS A 114 -2.85 -5.26 14.88
CA CYS A 114 -1.80 -6.19 15.35
C CYS A 114 -0.39 -5.69 15.02
N GLY A 115 0.68 -6.29 15.58
CA GLY A 115 2.06 -5.79 15.41
C GLY A 115 2.46 -5.62 13.95
N GLU A 116 2.08 -6.59 13.12
CA GLU A 116 2.14 -6.51 11.66
C GLU A 116 1.52 -5.20 11.10
N GLN A 117 0.23 -4.96 11.36
CA GLN A 117 -0.50 -3.79 10.86
C GLN A 117 -0.03 -2.45 11.48
N ASN A 118 0.53 -2.50 12.67
CA ASN A 118 1.09 -1.36 13.35
C ASN A 118 2.37 -0.90 12.64
N MET A 119 3.29 -1.82 12.37
CA MET A 119 4.58 -1.50 11.73
C MET A 119 4.44 -0.97 10.30
N VAL A 120 3.43 -1.46 9.60
CA VAL A 120 3.04 -1.02 8.26
C VAL A 120 2.70 0.46 8.18
N ARG A 121 2.07 0.99 9.22
CA ARG A 121 1.76 2.41 9.33
C ARG A 121 2.91 3.18 9.96
N PHE A 122 3.70 2.54 10.81
CA PHE A 122 4.85 3.14 11.47
C PHE A 122 5.98 3.50 10.49
N ALA A 123 6.42 2.57 9.64
CA ALA A 123 7.60 2.78 8.78
C ALA A 123 7.44 3.94 7.76
N PRO A 124 6.30 4.12 7.06
CA PRO A 124 6.12 5.25 6.15
C PRO A 124 6.28 6.62 6.81
N ASN A 125 5.87 6.78 8.08
CA ASN A 125 6.05 8.02 8.82
C ASN A 125 7.53 8.44 8.92
N ILE A 126 8.45 7.46 9.03
CA ILE A 126 9.90 7.70 9.10
C ILE A 126 10.42 8.23 7.75
N TYR A 127 10.10 7.54 6.65
CA TYR A 127 10.63 7.89 5.32
C TYR A 127 10.10 9.23 4.83
N ILE A 128 8.84 9.54 5.10
CA ILE A 128 8.24 10.84 4.81
C ILE A 128 8.96 11.95 5.57
N GLN A 129 9.17 11.75 6.88
CA GLN A 129 9.86 12.75 7.71
C GLN A 129 11.31 12.96 7.24
N GLN A 130 12.03 11.87 6.96
CA GLN A 130 13.40 11.90 6.44
C GLN A 130 13.50 12.65 5.11
N TYR A 131 12.55 12.42 4.20
CA TYR A 131 12.48 13.11 2.92
C TYR A 131 12.26 14.62 3.10
N LEU A 132 11.22 14.99 3.84
CA LEU A 132 10.85 16.38 4.06
C LEU A 132 11.96 17.17 4.75
N GLU A 133 12.68 16.54 5.69
CA GLU A 133 13.80 17.17 6.39
C GLU A 133 14.98 17.43 5.45
N LYS A 134 15.40 16.41 4.69
CA LYS A 134 16.53 16.52 3.76
C LYS A 134 16.26 17.44 2.56
N SER A 135 15.01 17.49 2.09
CA SER A 135 14.58 18.45 1.06
C SER A 135 14.32 19.86 1.60
N LYS A 136 14.43 20.07 2.93
CA LYS A 136 14.15 21.35 3.61
C LYS A 136 12.70 21.83 3.45
N GLN A 137 11.77 20.89 3.24
CA GLN A 137 10.33 21.15 3.06
C GLN A 137 9.51 20.76 4.31
N LEU A 138 10.15 20.31 5.39
CA LEU A 138 9.47 19.88 6.62
C LEU A 138 8.90 21.06 7.41
N ARG A 139 7.57 21.18 7.42
CA ARG A 139 6.86 22.15 8.25
C ARG A 139 6.73 21.68 9.72
N PRO A 140 6.68 22.59 10.71
CA PRO A 140 6.59 22.22 12.13
C PRO A 140 5.33 21.42 12.51
N ASP A 141 4.18 21.71 11.90
CA ASP A 141 2.91 21.00 12.11
C ASP A 141 3.00 19.53 11.68
N ILE A 142 3.58 19.30 10.50
CA ILE A 142 3.80 17.96 9.95
C ILE A 142 4.78 17.18 10.82
N ARG A 143 5.87 17.83 11.26
CA ARG A 143 6.87 17.23 12.16
C ARG A 143 6.21 16.76 13.46
N ALA A 144 5.44 17.63 14.12
CA ALA A 144 4.79 17.30 15.37
C ALA A 144 3.81 16.12 15.22
N LYS A 145 3.04 16.10 14.12
CA LYS A 145 2.11 15.02 13.80
C LYS A 145 2.83 13.68 13.56
N ALA A 146 3.86 13.67 12.72
CA ALA A 146 4.65 12.48 12.42
C ALA A 146 5.33 11.92 13.68
N GLN A 147 5.93 12.79 14.50
CA GLN A 147 6.54 12.39 15.77
C GLN A 147 5.51 11.82 16.76
N GLY A 148 4.32 12.42 16.85
CA GLY A 148 3.22 11.89 17.67
C GLY A 148 2.80 10.47 17.23
N PHE A 149 2.70 10.23 15.91
CA PHE A 149 2.40 8.91 15.38
C PHE A 149 3.53 7.90 15.59
N LEU A 150 4.79 8.31 15.44
CA LEU A 150 5.94 7.46 15.75
C LEU A 150 5.96 7.10 17.25
N GLN A 151 5.75 8.05 18.16
CA GLN A 151 5.69 7.76 19.60
C GLN A 151 4.57 6.78 19.95
N SER A 152 3.36 7.03 19.42
CA SER A 152 2.21 6.15 19.65
C SER A 152 2.43 4.75 19.05
N GLY A 153 2.98 4.68 17.85
CA GLY A 153 3.24 3.41 17.16
C GLY A 153 4.35 2.60 17.84
N TYR A 154 5.39 3.27 18.33
CA TYR A 154 6.43 2.64 19.13
C TYR A 154 5.85 1.99 20.40
N GLN A 155 5.11 2.76 21.19
CA GLN A 155 4.52 2.25 22.44
C GLN A 155 3.53 1.11 22.19
N ARG A 156 2.78 1.20 21.09
CA ARG A 156 1.86 0.13 20.68
C ARG A 156 2.61 -1.13 20.25
N GLU A 157 3.72 -0.99 19.53
CA GLU A 157 4.51 -2.14 19.07
C GLU A 157 5.11 -2.93 20.25
N LEU A 158 5.43 -2.26 21.36
CA LEU A 158 5.92 -2.92 22.58
C LEU A 158 4.91 -3.89 23.20
N LEU A 159 3.61 -3.74 22.92
CA LEU A 159 2.58 -4.71 23.33
C LEU A 159 2.73 -6.07 22.62
N TYR A 160 3.44 -6.08 21.49
CA TYR A 160 3.70 -7.25 20.67
C TYR A 160 5.11 -7.85 20.90
N LYS A 161 5.87 -7.30 21.86
CA LYS A 161 7.18 -7.79 22.28
C LYS A 161 7.04 -8.99 23.23
N HIS A 162 7.86 -10.01 23.00
CA HIS A 162 8.04 -11.17 23.86
C HIS A 162 9.12 -10.94 24.92
N ASP A 163 9.11 -11.76 25.97
CA ASP A 163 10.09 -11.68 27.06
C ASP A 163 11.52 -11.98 26.60
N ASP A 164 11.67 -12.72 25.50
CA ASP A 164 12.95 -13.06 24.89
C ASP A 164 13.51 -11.97 23.94
N GLY A 165 12.76 -10.87 23.74
CA GLY A 165 13.14 -9.76 22.89
C GLY A 165 12.55 -9.76 21.48
N SER A 166 11.86 -10.82 21.08
CA SER A 166 11.26 -10.96 19.75
C SER A 166 9.90 -10.27 19.62
N TYR A 167 9.42 -10.10 18.40
CA TYR A 167 8.09 -9.52 18.09
C TYR A 167 7.27 -10.51 17.27
N SER A 168 5.95 -10.55 17.51
CA SER A 168 4.99 -11.35 16.72
C SER A 168 3.70 -10.57 16.45
N ALA A 169 2.83 -11.07 15.57
CA ALA A 169 1.60 -10.34 15.22
C ALA A 169 0.70 -10.09 16.44
N PHE A 170 0.56 -11.06 17.34
CA PHE A 170 -0.31 -10.99 18.52
C PHE A 170 0.44 -11.02 19.85
N GLY A 171 1.75 -10.74 19.82
CA GLY A 171 2.60 -10.70 21.00
C GLY A 171 2.60 -12.03 21.76
N LYS A 172 2.48 -11.96 23.08
CA LYS A 172 2.49 -13.14 23.97
C LYS A 172 1.33 -14.13 23.73
N SER A 173 0.36 -13.79 22.89
CA SER A 173 -0.69 -14.72 22.47
C SER A 173 -0.17 -15.74 21.45
N ASP A 174 0.88 -15.40 20.70
CA ASP A 174 1.59 -16.33 19.84
C ASP A 174 2.60 -17.14 20.66
N SER A 175 2.84 -18.39 20.26
CA SER A 175 3.78 -19.28 20.95
C SER A 175 5.26 -18.86 20.82
N SER A 176 5.58 -18.02 19.83
CA SER A 176 6.94 -17.56 19.58
C SER A 176 6.94 -16.25 18.78
N GLY A 177 8.04 -15.51 18.87
CA GLY A 177 8.35 -14.42 17.95
C GLY A 177 8.45 -14.85 16.49
N ASN A 178 8.41 -13.87 15.60
CA ASN A 178 8.57 -14.03 14.16
C ASN A 178 9.89 -13.40 13.69
N THR A 179 10.71 -14.16 12.96
CA THR A 179 12.04 -13.69 12.50
C THR A 179 11.95 -12.45 11.60
N TRP A 180 11.04 -12.47 10.63
CA TRP A 180 10.86 -11.38 9.69
C TRP A 180 10.35 -10.11 10.39
N LEU A 181 9.29 -10.23 11.19
CA LEU A 181 8.70 -9.08 11.89
C LEU A 181 9.70 -8.48 12.89
N THR A 182 10.45 -9.30 13.62
CA THR A 182 11.48 -8.83 14.54
C THR A 182 12.55 -8.02 13.80
N ALA A 183 12.99 -8.46 12.62
CA ALA A 183 13.94 -7.70 11.80
C ALA A 183 13.32 -6.40 11.25
N PHE A 184 12.04 -6.41 10.85
CA PHE A 184 11.34 -5.22 10.37
C PHE A 184 11.16 -4.16 11.46
N VAL A 185 10.78 -4.58 12.67
CA VAL A 185 10.71 -3.74 13.87
C VAL A 185 12.09 -3.17 14.18
N LEU A 186 13.12 -4.02 14.20
CA LEU A 186 14.49 -3.62 14.50
C LEU A 186 14.99 -2.52 13.56
N LYS A 187 14.87 -2.72 12.24
CA LYS A 187 15.22 -1.73 11.21
C LYS A 187 14.47 -0.41 11.43
N SER A 188 13.15 -0.50 11.60
CA SER A 188 12.28 0.67 11.70
C SER A 188 12.55 1.47 12.97
N PHE A 189 12.73 0.81 14.12
CA PHE A 189 13.12 1.45 15.38
C PHE A 189 14.48 2.12 15.26
N GLY A 190 15.43 1.44 14.61
CA GLY A 190 16.76 1.96 14.31
C GLY A 190 16.74 3.32 13.60
N GLN A 191 15.86 3.46 12.62
CA GLN A 191 15.70 4.69 11.84
C GLN A 191 14.86 5.75 12.59
N ALA A 192 13.87 5.32 13.36
CA ALA A 192 13.03 6.20 14.17
C ALA A 192 13.81 6.90 15.31
N ARG A 193 14.97 6.36 15.74
CA ARG A 193 15.87 6.99 16.73
C ARG A 193 16.23 8.43 16.44
N ALA A 194 16.27 8.82 15.16
CA ALA A 194 16.57 10.20 14.76
C ALA A 194 15.43 11.18 15.09
N TYR A 195 14.21 10.68 15.34
CA TYR A 195 13.00 11.49 15.40
C TYR A 195 12.25 11.39 16.73
N VAL A 196 12.34 10.24 17.40
CA VAL A 196 11.66 9.97 18.68
C VAL A 196 12.59 9.18 19.62
N ALA A 197 12.36 9.27 20.92
CA ALA A 197 13.13 8.50 21.90
C ALA A 197 12.76 7.02 21.81
N ILE A 198 13.73 6.19 21.41
CA ILE A 198 13.63 4.74 21.38
C ILE A 198 14.62 4.19 22.42
N GLU A 199 14.15 3.34 23.32
CA GLU A 199 15.02 2.70 24.31
C GLU A 199 15.96 1.68 23.64
N GLU A 200 17.28 1.90 23.75
CA GLU A 200 18.32 1.05 23.15
C GLU A 200 18.23 -0.42 23.62
N ARG A 201 17.71 -0.66 24.84
CA ARG A 201 17.49 -2.02 25.33
C ARG A 201 16.56 -2.83 24.40
N HIS A 202 15.54 -2.21 23.80
CA HIS A 202 14.59 -2.91 22.93
C HIS A 202 15.25 -3.32 21.61
N ILE A 203 16.20 -2.52 21.10
CA ILE A 203 17.02 -2.85 19.93
C ILE A 203 18.00 -3.97 20.27
N ALA A 204 18.70 -3.86 21.40
CA ALA A 204 19.66 -4.87 21.86
C ALA A 204 19.03 -6.23 22.14
N ASP A 205 17.83 -6.26 22.73
CA ASP A 205 17.06 -7.48 22.96
C ASP A 205 16.72 -8.20 21.65
N ALA A 206 16.19 -7.45 20.68
CA ALA A 206 15.81 -7.99 19.36
C ALA A 206 17.03 -8.50 18.58
N LEU A 207 18.15 -7.79 18.59
CA LEU A 207 19.42 -8.25 18.00
C LEU A 207 19.91 -9.54 18.66
N ARG A 208 19.89 -9.62 19.99
CA ARG A 208 20.30 -10.81 20.74
C ARG A 208 19.42 -12.01 20.41
N TRP A 209 18.13 -11.78 20.22
CA TRP A 209 17.21 -12.83 19.79
C TRP A 209 17.48 -13.28 18.35
N LEU A 210 17.67 -12.36 17.40
CA LEU A 210 18.01 -12.69 16.01
C LEU A 210 19.32 -13.48 15.90
N HIS A 211 20.32 -13.14 16.73
CA HIS A 211 21.57 -13.90 16.81
C HIS A 211 21.34 -15.39 17.12
N LYS A 212 20.40 -15.70 18.02
CA LYS A 212 20.04 -17.09 18.35
C LYS A 212 19.35 -17.83 17.20
N GLN A 213 18.77 -17.09 16.26
CA GLN A 213 18.15 -17.66 15.04
C GLN A 213 19.16 -17.85 13.90
N GLN A 214 20.40 -17.36 14.06
CA GLN A 214 21.47 -17.55 13.09
C GLN A 214 22.02 -18.98 13.15
N ARG A 215 22.11 -19.65 11.99
CA ARG A 215 22.71 -20.98 11.85
C ARG A 215 24.23 -20.89 11.87
N LYS A 216 24.90 -22.02 12.06
CA LYS A 216 26.36 -22.15 11.89
C LYS A 216 26.84 -21.78 10.49
N THR A 217 25.97 -21.87 9.48
CA THR A 217 26.25 -21.43 8.11
C THR A 217 26.22 -19.90 7.94
N GLY A 218 25.68 -19.17 8.93
CA GLY A 218 25.49 -17.73 8.88
C GLY A 218 24.09 -17.28 8.45
N CYS A 219 23.32 -18.13 7.76
CA CYS A 219 21.93 -17.83 7.38
C CYS A 219 20.97 -17.90 8.58
N PHE A 220 19.85 -17.20 8.48
CA PHE A 220 18.82 -17.11 9.51
C PHE A 220 17.70 -18.12 9.28
N ARG A 221 17.16 -18.67 10.38
CA ARG A 221 16.00 -19.56 10.36
C ARG A 221 14.70 -18.77 10.31
N SER A 222 13.76 -19.25 9.51
CA SER A 222 12.38 -18.78 9.58
C SER A 222 11.67 -19.41 10.78
N VAL A 223 11.31 -18.57 11.76
CA VAL A 223 10.60 -18.96 12.99
C VAL A 223 9.38 -18.07 13.16
N GLY A 224 8.33 -18.61 13.75
CA GLY A 224 7.07 -17.92 14.00
C GLY A 224 6.08 -18.04 12.85
N LYS A 225 4.87 -17.53 13.08
CA LYS A 225 3.82 -17.43 12.06
C LYS A 225 3.63 -15.96 11.70
N LEU A 226 3.41 -15.72 10.42
CA LEU A 226 2.99 -14.44 9.90
C LEU A 226 1.58 -14.63 9.35
N PHE A 227 0.67 -13.71 9.65
CA PHE A 227 -0.73 -13.85 9.26
C PHE A 227 -1.06 -13.07 7.98
N ASN A 228 -0.31 -12.00 7.71
CA ASN A 228 -0.40 -11.24 6.46
C ASN A 228 0.80 -11.47 5.55
N ASN A 229 0.72 -12.48 4.67
CA ASN A 229 1.78 -12.80 3.70
C ASN A 229 2.10 -11.62 2.75
N ALA A 230 1.19 -10.66 2.56
CA ALA A 230 1.46 -9.45 1.77
C ALA A 230 2.44 -8.49 2.46
N LEU A 231 2.71 -8.67 3.76
CA LEU A 231 3.73 -7.91 4.49
C LEU A 231 5.12 -8.49 4.31
N GLN A 232 5.24 -9.80 4.22
CA GLN A 232 6.53 -10.46 3.99
C GLN A 232 7.05 -10.26 2.56
N GLY A 233 6.18 -9.82 1.63
CA GLY A 233 6.58 -9.53 0.27
C GLY A 233 6.97 -10.79 -0.49
N GLY A 234 8.03 -10.70 -1.31
CA GLY A 234 8.57 -11.84 -2.06
C GLY A 234 9.41 -12.83 -1.23
N ILE A 235 9.61 -12.61 0.07
CA ILE A 235 10.42 -13.47 0.92
C ILE A 235 9.70 -14.81 1.11
N SER A 236 10.17 -15.84 0.42
CA SER A 236 9.53 -17.16 0.38
C SER A 236 10.42 -18.29 0.88
N ASP A 237 11.70 -18.02 1.10
CA ASP A 237 12.70 -19.01 1.51
C ASP A 237 13.67 -18.47 2.58
N GLU A 238 14.53 -19.35 3.12
CA GLU A 238 15.50 -18.95 4.14
C GLU A 238 16.58 -17.99 3.59
N LEU A 239 16.85 -18.03 2.28
CA LEU A 239 17.86 -17.17 1.65
C LEU A 239 17.38 -15.72 1.56
N SER A 240 16.18 -15.48 1.00
CA SER A 240 15.54 -14.17 0.95
C SER A 240 15.30 -13.61 2.36
N LEU A 241 14.93 -14.46 3.33
CA LEU A 241 14.81 -14.04 4.73
C LEU A 241 16.16 -13.61 5.30
N SER A 242 17.21 -14.38 5.06
CA SER A 242 18.57 -14.05 5.52
C SER A 242 19.07 -12.75 4.90
N ALA A 243 18.80 -12.52 3.61
CA ALA A 243 19.13 -11.27 2.95
C ALA A 243 18.37 -10.09 3.58
N TYR A 244 17.07 -10.24 3.86
CA TYR A 244 16.26 -9.21 4.51
C TYR A 244 16.77 -8.87 5.92
N VAL A 245 17.02 -9.88 6.75
CA VAL A 245 17.55 -9.69 8.12
C VAL A 245 18.92 -9.01 8.07
N THR A 246 19.77 -9.36 7.10
CA THR A 246 21.08 -8.72 6.90
C THR A 246 20.95 -7.27 6.47
N ALA A 247 20.02 -6.96 5.55
CA ALA A 247 19.70 -5.58 5.16
C ALA A 247 19.23 -4.77 6.38
N ALA A 248 18.33 -5.33 7.20
CA ALA A 248 17.82 -4.67 8.39
C ALA A 248 18.94 -4.33 9.41
N MET A 249 19.90 -5.24 9.62
CA MET A 249 21.06 -4.98 10.48
C MET A 249 21.98 -3.89 9.92
N LEU A 250 22.26 -3.91 8.61
CA LEU A 250 23.07 -2.88 7.96
C LEU A 250 22.38 -1.51 7.99
N GLU A 251 21.07 -1.46 7.74
CA GLU A 251 20.26 -0.23 7.83
C GLU A 251 20.15 0.30 9.27
N LEU A 252 20.19 -0.57 10.28
CA LEU A 252 20.27 -0.18 11.69
C LEU A 252 21.61 0.52 12.01
N GLY A 253 22.63 0.32 11.17
CA GLY A 253 23.97 0.90 11.33
C GLY A 253 25.00 -0.06 11.90
N LEU A 254 24.74 -1.38 11.91
CA LEU A 254 25.78 -2.35 12.27
C LEU A 254 26.89 -2.33 11.21
N SER A 255 28.13 -2.41 11.67
CA SER A 255 29.28 -2.48 10.76
C SER A 255 29.22 -3.74 9.90
N PRO A 256 29.60 -3.67 8.61
CA PRO A 256 29.82 -4.88 7.80
C PRO A 256 30.87 -5.84 8.37
N MET A 257 31.67 -5.39 9.35
CA MET A 257 32.66 -6.19 10.08
C MET A 257 32.14 -6.77 11.40
N ASP A 258 30.89 -6.47 11.78
CA ASP A 258 30.23 -7.14 12.90
C ASP A 258 30.16 -8.65 12.64
N LEU A 259 30.37 -9.47 13.67
CA LEU A 259 30.47 -10.93 13.52
C LEU A 259 29.18 -11.53 12.96
N MET A 260 28.01 -11.04 13.40
CA MET A 260 26.71 -11.52 12.96
C MET A 260 26.49 -11.18 11.49
N VAL A 261 26.79 -9.93 11.11
CA VAL A 261 26.66 -9.44 9.74
C VAL A 261 27.65 -10.14 8.80
N THR A 262 28.90 -10.29 9.21
CA THR A 262 29.95 -10.95 8.42
C THR A 262 29.59 -12.40 8.14
N SER A 263 29.13 -13.15 9.15
CA SER A 263 28.70 -14.54 8.97
C SER A 263 27.47 -14.64 8.06
N ALA A 264 26.52 -13.71 8.18
CA ALA A 264 25.37 -13.66 7.29
C ALA A 264 25.79 -13.38 5.84
N LEU A 265 26.66 -12.38 5.61
CA LEU A 265 27.20 -12.07 4.28
C LEU A 265 27.92 -13.28 3.65
N GLN A 266 28.72 -14.02 4.42
CA GLN A 266 29.34 -15.26 3.94
C GLN A 266 28.31 -16.30 3.49
N CYS A 267 27.20 -16.44 4.21
CA CYS A 267 26.12 -17.35 3.80
C CYS A 267 25.46 -16.90 2.49
N LEU A 268 25.22 -15.59 2.35
CA LEU A 268 24.62 -15.00 1.15
C LEU A 268 25.54 -15.11 -0.07
N GLU A 269 26.86 -14.92 0.11
CA GLU A 269 27.86 -15.06 -0.95
C GLU A 269 28.03 -16.52 -1.40
N ALA A 270 27.89 -17.48 -0.48
CA ALA A 270 27.99 -18.91 -0.78
C ALA A 270 26.73 -19.49 -1.44
N SER A 271 25.61 -18.76 -1.42
CA SER A 271 24.32 -19.24 -1.92
C SER A 271 24.05 -18.73 -3.33
N ALA A 272 23.83 -19.65 -4.28
CA ALA A 272 23.36 -19.30 -5.62
C ALA A 272 21.82 -19.28 -5.65
N THR A 273 21.24 -18.37 -6.43
CA THR A 273 19.79 -18.28 -6.62
C THR A 273 19.43 -17.76 -8.01
N ASP A 274 18.43 -18.40 -8.62
CA ASP A 274 17.81 -17.97 -9.87
C ASP A 274 16.55 -17.12 -9.63
N ASP A 275 16.14 -16.95 -8.36
CA ASP A 275 14.99 -16.12 -8.02
C ASP A 275 15.32 -14.63 -8.10
N LEU A 276 14.67 -13.94 -9.05
CA LEU A 276 14.90 -12.53 -9.33
C LEU A 276 14.64 -11.62 -8.12
N TYR A 277 13.65 -11.95 -7.29
CA TYR A 277 13.36 -11.16 -6.09
C TYR A 277 14.53 -11.24 -5.09
N THR A 278 15.02 -12.46 -4.85
CA THR A 278 16.17 -12.70 -3.99
C THR A 278 17.43 -12.03 -4.55
N GLN A 279 17.66 -12.07 -5.87
CA GLN A 279 18.78 -11.35 -6.51
C GLN A 279 18.70 -9.83 -6.30
N ALA A 280 17.51 -9.23 -6.40
CA ALA A 280 17.32 -7.79 -6.15
C ALA A 280 17.63 -7.43 -4.69
N LEU A 281 17.18 -8.25 -3.75
CA LEU A 281 17.46 -8.06 -2.33
C LEU A 281 18.95 -8.25 -2.01
N LEU A 282 19.61 -9.25 -2.63
CA LEU A 282 21.06 -9.46 -2.52
C LEU A 282 21.84 -8.27 -3.08
N ALA A 283 21.45 -7.73 -4.24
CA ALA A 283 22.06 -6.53 -4.81
C ALA A 283 22.00 -5.36 -3.82
N TYR A 284 20.87 -5.20 -3.13
CA TYR A 284 20.72 -4.17 -2.10
C TYR A 284 21.63 -4.42 -0.89
N VAL A 285 21.62 -5.63 -0.33
CA VAL A 285 22.46 -6.02 0.82
C VAL A 285 23.94 -5.83 0.53
N PHE A 286 24.42 -6.31 -0.64
CA PHE A 286 25.82 -6.15 -1.03
C PHE A 286 26.19 -4.68 -1.25
N GLY A 287 25.26 -3.88 -1.78
CA GLY A 287 25.42 -2.43 -1.86
C GLY A 287 25.62 -1.78 -0.49
N LEU A 288 24.74 -2.10 0.48
CA LEU A 288 24.85 -1.62 1.86
C LEU A 288 26.16 -2.06 2.54
N ALA A 289 26.62 -3.29 2.28
CA ALA A 289 27.85 -3.85 2.84
C ALA A 289 29.14 -3.36 2.15
N GLY A 290 29.03 -2.55 1.09
CA GLY A 290 30.16 -2.07 0.29
C GLY A 290 30.81 -3.14 -0.61
N ARG A 291 30.14 -4.28 -0.83
CA ARG A 291 30.58 -5.41 -1.67
C ARG A 291 30.26 -5.14 -3.15
N ARG A 292 31.01 -4.21 -3.75
CA ARG A 292 30.68 -3.63 -5.08
C ARG A 292 30.72 -4.64 -6.23
N GLU A 293 31.62 -5.61 -6.20
CA GLU A 293 31.71 -6.63 -7.26
C GLU A 293 30.48 -7.53 -7.24
N GLN A 294 30.12 -8.04 -6.05
CA GLN A 294 28.94 -8.87 -5.84
C GLN A 294 27.67 -8.10 -6.18
N GLN A 295 27.56 -6.84 -5.74
CA GLN A 295 26.44 -5.96 -6.08
C GLN A 295 26.27 -5.81 -7.60
N ARG A 296 27.36 -5.50 -8.32
CA ARG A 296 27.32 -5.34 -9.79
C ARG A 296 26.97 -6.64 -10.49
N ALA A 297 27.49 -7.77 -10.03
CA ALA A 297 27.15 -9.08 -10.58
C ALA A 297 25.63 -9.36 -10.49
N GLN A 298 25.02 -9.08 -9.33
CA GLN A 298 23.56 -9.24 -9.15
C GLN A 298 22.77 -8.28 -10.05
N LEU A 299 23.16 -7.00 -10.12
CA LEU A 299 22.50 -6.02 -10.99
C LEU A 299 22.61 -6.37 -12.48
N GLN A 300 23.76 -6.88 -12.92
CA GLN A 300 23.98 -7.34 -14.30
C GLN A 300 23.15 -8.59 -14.62
N SER A 301 23.09 -9.54 -13.69
CA SER A 301 22.26 -10.75 -13.82
C SER A 301 20.78 -10.39 -13.97
N LEU A 302 20.29 -9.48 -13.13
CA LEU A 302 18.93 -8.93 -13.21
C LEU A 302 18.68 -8.22 -14.54
N ALA A 303 19.60 -7.35 -14.98
CA ALA A 303 19.47 -6.67 -16.27
C ALA A 303 19.42 -7.65 -17.44
N HIS A 304 20.24 -8.70 -17.41
CA HIS A 304 20.26 -9.74 -18.44
C HIS A 304 18.98 -10.59 -18.45
N ALA A 305 18.50 -11.00 -17.27
CA ALA A 305 17.23 -11.72 -17.15
C ALA A 305 16.05 -10.90 -17.70
N THR A 306 16.06 -9.58 -17.46
CA THR A 306 15.09 -8.64 -18.00
C THR A 306 15.13 -8.63 -19.53
N LEU A 307 16.33 -8.49 -20.12
CA LEU A 307 16.54 -8.50 -21.57
C LEU A 307 16.12 -9.82 -22.24
N CYS A 308 16.43 -10.96 -21.62
CA CYS A 308 16.05 -12.29 -22.13
C CYS A 308 14.54 -12.56 -22.05
N LEU A 309 13.84 -11.88 -21.14
CA LEU A 309 12.38 -11.90 -21.03
C LEU A 309 11.70 -10.92 -22.00
N GLY A 310 12.46 -10.26 -22.89
CA GLY A 310 11.93 -9.33 -23.90
C GLY A 310 11.70 -7.91 -23.36
N HIS A 311 12.33 -7.56 -22.24
CA HIS A 311 12.10 -6.33 -21.51
C HIS A 311 13.43 -5.60 -21.27
N PRO A 312 13.69 -4.41 -21.84
CA PRO A 312 14.91 -3.67 -21.53
C PRO A 312 14.89 -3.17 -20.09
N MET A 313 16.05 -3.22 -19.40
CA MET A 313 16.28 -2.45 -18.18
C MET A 313 17.04 -1.16 -18.56
N PRO A 314 16.58 0.01 -18.09
CA PRO A 314 15.42 0.21 -17.24
C PRO A 314 14.10 0.14 -18.03
N PRO A 315 13.01 -0.31 -17.39
CA PRO A 315 11.75 -0.64 -18.04
C PRO A 315 11.12 0.57 -18.74
N GLN A 316 10.89 0.48 -20.06
CA GLN A 316 10.01 1.42 -20.78
C GLN A 316 8.54 1.02 -20.69
N ASP A 317 8.25 -0.30 -20.64
CA ASP A 317 7.02 -0.97 -20.16
C ASP A 317 7.29 -2.49 -20.02
N PRO A 318 7.40 -2.99 -18.78
CA PRO A 318 7.12 -4.40 -18.43
C PRO A 318 6.68 -4.56 -16.95
N TRP A 319 5.94 -5.57 -16.50
CA TRP A 319 6.23 -7.00 -16.48
C TRP A 319 4.91 -7.81 -16.34
N SER A 320 4.86 -9.01 -16.91
CA SER A 320 3.89 -10.03 -16.54
C SER A 320 4.67 -11.31 -16.25
N ARG A 321 4.64 -11.75 -14.99
CA ARG A 321 5.12 -13.09 -14.65
C ARG A 321 4.18 -14.11 -15.31
N GLU A 322 4.77 -14.98 -16.14
CA GLU A 322 4.16 -16.09 -16.88
C GLU A 322 3.34 -15.77 -18.14
N LYS A 323 3.65 -16.55 -19.19
CA LYS A 323 2.88 -16.68 -20.42
C LYS A 323 1.39 -16.87 -20.12
N GLY A 324 0.54 -16.01 -20.69
CA GLY A 324 -0.83 -16.38 -21.04
C GLY A 324 -1.90 -16.25 -19.95
N LYS A 325 -1.63 -15.60 -18.80
CA LYS A 325 -2.71 -15.11 -17.93
C LYS A 325 -2.85 -13.61 -18.09
N VAL A 326 -3.84 -13.23 -18.89
CA VAL A 326 -4.40 -11.87 -18.88
C VAL A 326 -4.66 -11.47 -17.42
N LEU A 327 -4.19 -10.29 -17.01
CA LEU A 327 -4.46 -9.70 -15.70
C LEU A 327 -5.96 -9.85 -15.41
N PRO A 328 -6.38 -10.34 -14.22
CA PRO A 328 -7.80 -10.40 -13.89
C PRO A 328 -8.40 -8.99 -14.08
N SER A 329 -9.54 -8.85 -14.77
CA SER A 329 -10.18 -7.55 -15.06
C SER A 329 -10.65 -6.77 -13.81
N SER A 330 -10.25 -7.22 -12.62
CA SER A 330 -10.61 -6.71 -11.30
C SER A 330 -9.50 -5.87 -10.63
N GLN A 331 -8.33 -5.70 -11.26
CA GLN A 331 -7.30 -4.78 -10.73
C GLN A 331 -7.48 -3.37 -11.31
N PRO A 332 -7.35 -2.30 -10.49
CA PRO A 332 -7.37 -0.93 -10.99
C PRO A 332 -6.24 -0.73 -12.00
N SER A 333 -6.46 0.00 -13.10
CA SER A 333 -5.42 0.11 -14.14
C SER A 333 -4.16 0.90 -13.73
N TRP A 334 -4.12 1.51 -12.54
CA TRP A 334 -2.88 2.05 -11.96
C TRP A 334 -1.97 0.95 -11.36
N ALA A 335 -2.52 -0.23 -11.07
CA ALA A 335 -1.78 -1.41 -10.58
C ALA A 335 -1.48 -2.35 -11.74
N ALA A 336 -0.74 -1.86 -12.74
CA ALA A 336 -0.36 -2.67 -13.90
C ALA A 336 0.64 -3.78 -13.53
N ALA A 337 1.46 -3.53 -12.50
CA ALA A 337 2.47 -4.45 -11.99
C ALA A 337 2.00 -5.20 -10.73
N MET A 338 2.47 -6.44 -10.56
CA MET A 338 2.24 -7.20 -9.33
C MET A 338 3.02 -6.55 -8.17
N PRO A 339 2.51 -6.56 -6.92
CA PRO A 339 3.20 -5.94 -5.78
C PRO A 339 4.65 -6.40 -5.56
N ALA A 340 4.93 -7.68 -5.82
CA ALA A 340 6.29 -8.22 -5.75
C ALA A 340 7.25 -7.60 -6.79
N GLU A 341 6.74 -7.17 -7.94
CA GLU A 341 7.53 -6.49 -8.97
C GLU A 341 7.89 -5.07 -8.52
N VAL A 342 6.93 -4.33 -7.96
CA VAL A 342 7.17 -3.01 -7.36
C VAL A 342 8.22 -3.10 -6.25
N GLU A 343 8.10 -4.09 -5.36
CA GLU A 343 9.05 -4.31 -4.28
C GLU A 343 10.45 -4.66 -4.80
N MET A 344 10.55 -5.59 -5.75
CA MET A 344 11.81 -5.98 -6.38
C MET A 344 12.50 -4.78 -7.04
N THR A 345 11.76 -4.02 -7.84
CA THR A 345 12.26 -2.82 -8.52
C THR A 345 12.68 -1.74 -7.53
N ALA A 346 11.98 -1.59 -6.40
CA ALA A 346 12.36 -0.68 -5.33
C ALA A 346 13.68 -1.10 -4.64
N TYR A 347 13.93 -2.41 -4.44
CA TYR A 347 15.23 -2.89 -3.95
C TYR A 347 16.35 -2.65 -4.96
N VAL A 348 16.11 -2.85 -6.26
CA VAL A 348 17.09 -2.51 -7.30
C VAL A 348 17.44 -1.02 -7.27
N LEU A 349 16.43 -0.15 -7.14
CA LEU A 349 16.64 1.29 -6.96
C LEU A 349 17.49 1.57 -5.71
N LEU A 350 17.14 0.98 -4.56
CA LEU A 350 17.91 1.13 -3.33
C LEU A 350 19.34 0.61 -3.45
N ALA A 351 19.58 -0.43 -4.26
CA ALA A 351 20.91 -0.94 -4.55
C ALA A 351 21.74 0.12 -5.31
N TYR A 352 21.24 0.69 -6.41
CA TYR A 352 21.92 1.78 -7.12
C TYR A 352 22.22 2.98 -6.21
N LEU A 353 21.30 3.29 -5.29
CA LEU A 353 21.42 4.41 -4.36
C LEU A 353 22.13 4.05 -3.05
N SER A 354 22.66 2.83 -2.89
CA SER A 354 23.25 2.35 -1.63
C SER A 354 24.54 3.09 -1.25
N GLN A 355 25.24 3.64 -2.23
CA GLN A 355 26.56 4.24 -2.05
C GLN A 355 26.48 5.69 -1.54
N PRO A 356 27.42 6.14 -0.67
CA PRO A 356 27.46 7.54 -0.21
C PRO A 356 27.62 8.56 -1.34
N GLN A 357 28.31 8.17 -2.41
CA GLN A 357 28.48 8.94 -3.63
C GLN A 357 27.98 8.08 -4.79
N VAL A 358 26.87 8.50 -5.40
CA VAL A 358 26.24 7.81 -6.53
C VAL A 358 26.78 8.40 -7.83
N SER A 359 27.20 7.56 -8.77
CA SER A 359 27.71 8.03 -10.07
C SER A 359 26.60 8.66 -10.92
N SER A 360 26.97 9.50 -11.90
CA SER A 360 26.00 10.07 -12.85
C SER A 360 25.24 8.99 -13.63
N ASP A 361 25.91 7.89 -13.96
CA ASP A 361 25.36 6.80 -14.75
C ASP A 361 24.37 5.97 -13.92
N ASP A 362 24.70 5.72 -12.65
CA ASP A 362 23.81 5.08 -11.69
C ASP A 362 22.59 5.98 -11.41
N LEU A 363 22.77 7.30 -11.30
CA LEU A 363 21.66 8.26 -11.16
C LEU A 363 20.76 8.31 -12.40
N ALA A 364 21.34 8.23 -13.61
CA ALA A 364 20.59 8.17 -14.86
C ALA A 364 19.76 6.89 -14.94
N THR A 365 20.31 5.76 -14.49
CA THR A 365 19.59 4.48 -14.41
C THR A 365 18.49 4.53 -13.36
N ALA A 366 18.81 5.04 -12.17
CA ALA A 366 17.86 5.24 -11.07
C ALA A 366 16.68 6.14 -11.49
N SER A 367 16.93 7.20 -12.28
CA SER A 367 15.87 8.10 -12.76
C SER A 367 14.81 7.39 -13.60
N GLN A 368 15.23 6.38 -14.38
CA GLN A 368 14.34 5.61 -15.23
C GLN A 368 13.53 4.61 -14.40
N ILE A 369 14.14 4.01 -13.38
CA ILE A 369 13.44 3.17 -12.40
C ILE A 369 12.39 3.98 -11.62
N VAL A 370 12.75 5.18 -11.17
CA VAL A 370 11.84 6.10 -10.46
C VAL A 370 10.66 6.50 -11.34
N ARG A 371 10.90 6.78 -12.63
CA ARG A 371 9.81 7.07 -13.58
C ARG A 371 8.79 5.93 -13.62
N TRP A 372 9.25 4.68 -13.65
CA TRP A 372 8.37 3.52 -13.64
C TRP A 372 7.65 3.36 -12.30
N LEU A 373 8.35 3.48 -11.16
CA LEU A 373 7.72 3.38 -9.83
C LEU A 373 6.65 4.46 -9.62
N SER A 374 6.90 5.69 -10.07
CA SER A 374 5.92 6.78 -10.01
C SER A 374 4.66 6.47 -10.82
N ARG A 375 4.75 5.63 -11.86
CA ARG A 375 3.58 5.18 -12.63
C ARG A 375 2.75 4.09 -11.92
N GLN A 376 3.34 3.38 -10.96
CA GLN A 376 2.64 2.34 -10.20
C GLN A 376 2.01 2.88 -8.91
N GLN A 377 2.19 4.17 -8.59
CA GLN A 377 1.56 4.80 -7.44
C GLN A 377 0.06 4.93 -7.65
N ASN A 378 -0.70 4.60 -6.62
CA ASN A 378 -2.12 4.89 -6.56
C ASN A 378 -2.37 6.40 -6.36
N PRO A 379 -3.61 6.88 -6.57
CA PRO A 379 -3.96 8.30 -6.39
C PRO A 379 -3.72 8.85 -4.98
N TYR A 380 -3.52 7.97 -3.99
CA TYR A 380 -3.24 8.32 -2.60
C TYR A 380 -1.74 8.32 -2.27
N GLY A 381 -0.87 8.01 -3.23
CA GLY A 381 0.59 7.95 -3.07
C GLY A 381 1.12 6.65 -2.43
N GLY A 382 0.28 5.63 -2.27
CA GLY A 382 0.69 4.27 -1.91
C GLY A 382 0.79 3.36 -3.13
N PHE A 383 1.05 2.07 -2.91
CA PHE A 383 1.10 1.04 -3.94
C PHE A 383 0.05 -0.05 -3.67
N ALA A 384 0.10 -1.16 -4.40
CA ALA A 384 -0.93 -2.18 -4.40
C ALA A 384 -0.93 -3.05 -3.14
N SER A 385 0.22 -3.23 -2.48
CA SER A 385 0.30 -3.89 -1.19
C SER A 385 0.89 -2.96 -0.13
N THR A 386 1.29 -3.55 0.98
CA THR A 386 1.89 -2.82 2.07
C THR A 386 3.42 -2.81 2.00
N GLN A 387 4.04 -3.95 1.74
CA GLN A 387 5.49 -4.08 1.74
C GLN A 387 6.12 -3.33 0.56
N ASP A 388 5.51 -3.43 -0.63
CA ASP A 388 5.87 -2.62 -1.80
C ASP A 388 5.76 -1.13 -1.51
N THR A 389 4.70 -0.69 -0.80
CA THR A 389 4.55 0.72 -0.40
C THR A 389 5.68 1.18 0.51
N VAL A 390 6.03 0.39 1.52
CA VAL A 390 7.10 0.74 2.47
C VAL A 390 8.46 0.85 1.75
N VAL A 391 8.83 -0.15 0.96
CA VAL A 391 10.14 -0.19 0.27
C VAL A 391 10.19 0.83 -0.87
N ALA A 392 9.11 1.01 -1.63
CA ALA A 392 9.05 2.01 -2.70
C ALA A 392 9.11 3.44 -2.15
N LEU A 393 8.41 3.74 -1.05
CA LEU A 393 8.53 5.05 -0.39
C LEU A 393 9.94 5.28 0.15
N GLN A 394 10.59 4.25 0.74
CA GLN A 394 11.99 4.33 1.15
C GLN A 394 12.90 4.65 -0.04
N ALA A 395 12.72 3.96 -1.16
CA ALA A 395 13.53 4.11 -2.37
C ALA A 395 13.34 5.49 -3.03
N LEU A 396 12.08 5.92 -3.19
CA LEU A 396 11.72 7.23 -3.73
C LEU A 396 12.22 8.35 -2.82
N ALA A 397 12.05 8.23 -1.51
CA ALA A 397 12.60 9.17 -0.53
C ALA A 397 14.11 9.28 -0.68
N LYS A 398 14.83 8.15 -0.75
CA LYS A 398 16.28 8.17 -0.92
C LYS A 398 16.70 8.85 -2.21
N TYR A 399 16.07 8.51 -3.34
CA TYR A 399 16.34 9.14 -4.62
C TYR A 399 16.08 10.65 -4.58
N ALA A 400 14.91 11.05 -4.08
CA ALA A 400 14.51 12.43 -3.98
C ALA A 400 15.52 13.26 -3.19
N THR A 401 16.07 12.70 -2.10
CA THR A 401 17.09 13.41 -1.29
C THR A 401 18.42 13.61 -2.02
N LEU A 402 18.74 12.79 -3.01
CA LEU A 402 19.97 12.88 -3.82
C LEU A 402 19.77 13.78 -5.05
N THR A 403 18.56 13.82 -5.61
CA THR A 403 18.25 14.60 -6.81
C THR A 403 17.56 15.93 -6.52
N TYR A 404 17.32 16.25 -5.24
CA TYR A 404 16.78 17.54 -4.85
C TYR A 404 17.78 18.65 -5.18
N GLY A 405 17.63 19.24 -6.36
CA GLY A 405 18.21 20.53 -6.73
C GLY A 405 17.18 21.62 -6.44
N GLY A 406 17.56 22.61 -5.62
CA GLY A 406 16.75 23.81 -5.42
C GLY A 406 16.76 24.67 -6.68
N SER A 407 15.70 25.45 -6.89
CA SER A 407 15.50 26.45 -7.94
C SER A 407 15.31 25.90 -9.36
N GLY A 408 14.05 25.69 -9.72
CA GLY A 408 13.59 25.63 -11.10
C GLY A 408 12.14 26.10 -11.18
N GLU A 409 11.82 26.98 -12.14
CA GLU A 409 10.43 27.20 -12.52
C GLU A 409 9.99 26.04 -13.41
N TYR A 410 8.94 25.35 -12.96
CA TYR A 410 8.38 24.21 -13.64
C TYR A 410 7.01 24.62 -14.19
N ALA A 411 6.79 24.41 -15.48
CA ALA A 411 5.50 24.67 -16.11
C ALA A 411 5.00 23.39 -16.76
N VAL A 412 3.72 23.08 -16.52
CA VAL A 412 3.01 21.95 -17.12
C VAL A 412 1.83 22.50 -17.88
N THR A 413 1.79 22.26 -19.18
CA THR A 413 0.69 22.63 -20.07
C THR A 413 -0.07 21.37 -20.45
N VAL A 414 -1.39 21.40 -20.24
CA VAL A 414 -2.33 20.34 -20.61
C VAL A 414 -3.21 20.85 -21.73
N THR A 415 -3.17 20.20 -22.89
CA THR A 415 -3.94 20.58 -24.07
C THR A 415 -5.10 19.61 -24.28
N SER A 416 -6.32 20.13 -24.38
CA SER A 416 -7.54 19.36 -24.67
C SER A 416 -7.62 18.92 -26.14
N PRO A 417 -8.44 17.92 -26.46
CA PRO A 417 -8.73 17.53 -27.85
C PRO A 417 -9.19 18.71 -28.73
N ALA A 418 -9.98 19.62 -28.17
CA ALA A 418 -10.42 20.85 -28.86
C ALA A 418 -9.34 21.95 -28.97
N GLY A 419 -8.13 21.71 -28.45
CA GLY A 419 -7.01 22.65 -28.49
C GLY A 419 -6.96 23.66 -27.33
N THR A 420 -7.79 23.50 -26.30
CA THR A 420 -7.76 24.37 -25.12
C THR A 420 -6.56 24.01 -24.25
N ALA A 421 -5.66 24.95 -24.00
CA ALA A 421 -4.50 24.75 -23.13
C ALA A 421 -4.77 25.24 -21.69
N GLN A 422 -4.31 24.46 -20.71
CA GLN A 422 -4.34 24.82 -19.29
C GLN A 422 -2.93 24.70 -18.70
N ASP A 423 -2.44 25.81 -18.17
CA ASP A 423 -1.09 25.92 -17.63
C ASP A 423 -1.06 25.83 -16.11
N PHE A 424 -0.13 25.05 -15.60
CA PHE A 424 0.18 24.91 -14.18
C PHE A 424 1.61 25.36 -13.94
N VAL A 425 1.77 26.42 -13.16
CA VAL A 425 3.08 26.96 -12.78
C VAL A 425 3.44 26.48 -11.37
N LEU A 426 4.61 25.87 -11.27
CA LEU A 426 5.16 25.25 -10.08
C LEU A 426 6.46 25.98 -9.70
N HIS A 427 6.50 26.45 -8.46
CA HIS A 427 7.60 27.11 -7.78
C HIS A 427 8.00 26.28 -6.56
N ASP A 428 9.16 26.55 -5.98
CA ASP A 428 9.62 25.87 -4.76
C ASP A 428 8.61 25.99 -3.59
N SER A 429 7.83 27.08 -3.53
CA SER A 429 6.83 27.32 -2.49
C SER A 429 5.53 26.51 -2.65
N ASN A 430 5.19 26.08 -3.87
CA ASN A 430 3.97 25.32 -4.16
C ASN A 430 4.27 23.92 -4.73
N ARG A 431 5.54 23.49 -4.72
CA ARG A 431 6.02 22.21 -5.27
C ARG A 431 5.32 20.99 -4.69
N LEU A 432 5.00 21.05 -3.40
CA LEU A 432 4.25 20.02 -2.67
C LEU A 432 2.74 20.17 -2.77
N VAL A 433 2.23 21.24 -3.38
CA VAL A 433 0.80 21.53 -3.49
C VAL A 433 0.24 20.85 -4.74
N LEU A 434 -0.74 19.97 -4.56
CA LEU A 434 -1.49 19.39 -5.67
C LEU A 434 -2.32 20.47 -6.34
N GLN A 435 -2.04 20.74 -7.60
CA GLN A 435 -2.91 21.56 -8.43
C GLN A 435 -3.85 20.62 -9.18
N ARG A 436 -5.16 20.85 -9.09
CA ARG A 436 -6.17 20.02 -9.74
C ARG A 436 -7.05 20.87 -10.63
N ALA A 437 -7.32 20.39 -11.84
CA ALA A 437 -8.31 20.97 -12.72
C ALA A 437 -9.22 19.89 -13.35
N ALA A 438 -10.47 20.24 -13.64
CA ALA A 438 -11.41 19.34 -14.30
C ALA A 438 -11.17 19.32 -15.81
N LEU A 439 -11.19 18.12 -16.39
CA LEU A 439 -11.15 17.91 -17.83
C LEU A 439 -12.60 17.76 -18.32
N GLN A 440 -13.04 18.69 -19.15
CA GLN A 440 -14.44 18.82 -19.57
C GLN A 440 -14.81 17.90 -20.74
N GLU A 441 -13.84 17.54 -21.58
CA GLU A 441 -14.07 16.77 -22.81
C GLU A 441 -13.75 15.29 -22.56
N LEU A 442 -14.79 14.45 -22.55
CA LEU A 442 -14.67 12.99 -22.43
C LEU A 442 -15.58 12.30 -23.44
N PRO A 443 -15.11 11.28 -24.18
CA PRO A 443 -13.72 10.78 -24.28
C PRO A 443 -12.82 11.66 -25.17
N GLY A 444 -11.50 11.51 -25.08
CA GLY A 444 -10.55 12.22 -25.95
C GLY A 444 -9.07 12.10 -25.56
N THR A 445 -8.18 12.48 -26.48
CA THR A 445 -6.72 12.48 -26.28
C THR A 445 -6.25 13.85 -25.79
N TYR A 446 -5.57 13.86 -24.65
CA TYR A 446 -4.98 15.05 -24.04
C TYR A 446 -3.47 15.06 -24.23
N GLY A 447 -2.92 16.19 -24.65
CA GLY A 447 -1.47 16.39 -24.75
C GLY A 447 -0.91 16.98 -23.45
N LEU A 448 0.10 16.35 -22.87
CA LEU A 448 0.86 16.87 -21.73
C LEU A 448 2.22 17.34 -22.20
N ARG A 449 2.55 18.61 -21.96
CA ARG A 449 3.90 19.15 -22.20
C ARG A 449 4.41 19.80 -20.92
N ALA A 450 5.53 19.33 -20.39
CA ALA A 450 6.04 19.92 -19.15
C ALA A 450 7.50 19.64 -18.83
N ARG A 451 7.95 20.36 -17.79
CA ARG A 451 9.05 19.98 -16.91
C ARG A 451 8.45 19.73 -15.51
N GLY A 452 8.33 18.49 -15.03
CA GLY A 452 7.72 18.16 -13.73
C GLY A 452 6.93 16.85 -13.70
N GLN A 453 6.22 16.56 -12.61
CA GLN A 453 5.38 15.35 -12.52
C GLN A 453 3.89 15.72 -12.67
N GLY A 454 3.13 14.88 -13.37
CA GLY A 454 1.71 15.12 -13.61
C GLY A 454 0.93 13.81 -13.71
N CYS A 455 -0.15 13.68 -12.96
CA CYS A 455 -1.03 12.52 -13.02
C CYS A 455 -2.40 12.94 -13.53
N VAL A 456 -2.89 12.29 -14.58
CA VAL A 456 -4.28 12.44 -15.03
C VAL A 456 -5.12 11.35 -14.37
N THR A 457 -6.27 11.71 -13.79
CA THR A 457 -7.16 10.75 -13.11
C THR A 457 -8.58 10.86 -13.66
N LEU A 458 -9.09 9.76 -14.18
CA LEU A 458 -10.47 9.58 -14.63
C LEU A 458 -11.24 8.78 -13.58
N ARG A 459 -12.32 9.33 -13.04
CA ARG A 459 -13.23 8.68 -12.10
C ARG A 459 -14.58 8.40 -12.77
N TYR A 460 -15.15 7.23 -12.54
CA TYR A 460 -16.47 6.87 -13.03
C TYR A 460 -17.13 5.85 -12.10
N ASN A 461 -18.46 5.74 -12.14
CA ASN A 461 -19.17 4.72 -11.37
C ASN A 461 -19.59 3.59 -12.31
N VAL A 462 -19.36 2.34 -11.90
CA VAL A 462 -19.86 1.16 -12.60
C VAL A 462 -20.88 0.41 -11.74
N PRO A 463 -21.91 -0.21 -12.34
CA PRO A 463 -22.70 -1.23 -11.68
C PRO A 463 -21.77 -2.36 -11.21
N PRO A 464 -22.00 -2.93 -10.02
CA PRO A 464 -21.14 -4.00 -9.51
C PRO A 464 -21.16 -5.22 -10.44
N PRO A 465 -19.99 -5.73 -10.89
CA PRO A 465 -19.93 -6.90 -11.75
C PRO A 465 -20.39 -8.17 -10.98
N PRO A 466 -21.08 -9.11 -11.64
CA PRO A 466 -21.40 -10.41 -11.05
C PRO A 466 -20.10 -11.23 -10.93
N SER A 467 -19.70 -11.62 -9.71
CA SER A 467 -18.47 -12.39 -9.49
C SER A 467 -18.74 -13.75 -8.84
N PRO A 468 -18.09 -14.85 -9.28
CA PRO A 468 -18.05 -16.10 -8.53
C PRO A 468 -17.13 -15.90 -7.33
N GLY A 469 -17.73 -15.76 -6.14
CA GLY A 469 -17.01 -15.42 -4.91
C GLY A 469 -16.09 -16.54 -4.41
N THR A 470 -14.86 -16.17 -4.04
CA THR A 470 -13.90 -17.00 -3.26
C THR A 470 -14.34 -17.17 -1.80
N PHE A 471 -15.32 -16.38 -1.39
CA PHE A 471 -16.08 -16.54 -0.15
C PHE A 471 -17.56 -16.57 -0.49
N ASP A 472 -18.31 -17.34 0.27
CA ASP A 472 -19.77 -17.28 0.32
C ASP A 472 -20.15 -16.42 1.53
N LEU A 473 -20.96 -15.39 1.30
CA LEU A 473 -21.31 -14.38 2.28
C LEU A 473 -22.82 -14.29 2.39
N HIS A 474 -23.32 -14.52 3.59
CA HIS A 474 -24.73 -14.39 3.93
C HIS A 474 -24.94 -13.30 4.97
N VAL A 475 -25.90 -12.44 4.67
CA VAL A 475 -26.16 -11.19 5.40
C VAL A 475 -27.64 -11.13 5.71
N GLU A 476 -27.96 -11.17 6.98
CA GLU A 476 -29.35 -11.15 7.42
C GLU A 476 -29.53 -10.14 8.55
N THR A 477 -30.72 -9.56 8.63
CA THR A 477 -31.12 -8.74 9.77
C THR A 477 -32.13 -9.52 10.60
N GLU A 478 -32.01 -9.41 11.91
CA GLU A 478 -33.00 -9.92 12.87
C GLU A 478 -33.60 -8.74 13.65
N PRO A 479 -34.92 -8.47 13.49
CA PRO A 479 -35.87 -9.14 12.59
C PRO A 479 -35.65 -8.81 11.10
N ARG A 480 -36.13 -9.69 10.20
CA ARG A 480 -36.01 -9.50 8.73
C ARG A 480 -36.86 -8.34 8.21
N GLU A 481 -37.91 -8.01 8.94
CA GLU A 481 -38.82 -6.92 8.64
C GLU A 481 -38.65 -5.79 9.65
N CYS A 482 -38.60 -4.55 9.16
CA CYS A 482 -38.39 -3.37 10.00
C CYS A 482 -39.73 -2.88 10.53
N THR A 483 -40.26 -3.58 11.53
CA THR A 483 -41.50 -3.22 12.23
C THR A 483 -41.22 -2.88 13.71
N GLY A 484 -41.88 -1.84 14.23
CA GLY A 484 -41.73 -1.40 15.62
C GLY A 484 -40.31 -0.96 15.98
N ASP A 485 -39.80 -1.41 17.13
CA ASP A 485 -38.47 -1.05 17.66
C ASP A 485 -37.30 -1.40 16.72
N ALA A 486 -37.52 -2.32 15.77
CA ALA A 486 -36.56 -2.71 14.74
C ALA A 486 -36.13 -1.56 13.80
N SER A 487 -36.91 -0.47 13.73
CA SER A 487 -36.52 0.74 12.99
C SER A 487 -35.41 1.54 13.67
N THR A 488 -35.18 1.32 14.97
CA THR A 488 -34.18 2.04 15.77
C THR A 488 -32.99 1.15 16.16
N ARG A 489 -33.22 -0.17 16.32
CA ARG A 489 -32.18 -1.15 16.64
C ARG A 489 -32.53 -2.50 16.04
N PHE A 490 -31.60 -3.09 15.28
CA PHE A 490 -31.72 -4.45 14.77
C PHE A 490 -30.38 -5.19 14.92
N ARG A 491 -30.43 -6.52 14.92
CA ARG A 491 -29.22 -7.35 14.91
C ARG A 491 -28.82 -7.63 13.47
N LEU A 492 -27.53 -7.47 13.18
CA LEU A 492 -26.94 -7.80 11.89
C LEU A 492 -26.19 -9.12 12.01
N LEU A 493 -26.63 -10.14 11.27
CA LEU A 493 -26.00 -11.45 11.23
C LEU A 493 -25.13 -11.56 9.97
N LEU A 494 -23.83 -11.73 10.18
CA LEU A 494 -22.83 -11.87 9.13
C LEU A 494 -22.29 -13.30 9.17
N ARG A 495 -22.44 -14.04 8.07
CA ARG A 495 -21.87 -15.38 7.92
C ARG A 495 -20.97 -15.40 6.69
N ALA A 496 -19.71 -15.74 6.89
CA ALA A 496 -18.74 -15.88 5.82
C ALA A 496 -18.18 -17.30 5.80
N ARG A 497 -18.10 -17.91 4.61
CA ARG A 497 -17.50 -19.22 4.40
C ARG A 497 -16.50 -19.14 3.27
N TYR A 498 -15.28 -19.62 3.49
CA TYR A 498 -14.28 -19.68 2.44
C TYR A 498 -14.59 -20.80 1.45
N THR A 499 -14.58 -20.49 0.15
CA THR A 499 -14.87 -21.39 -0.97
C THR A 499 -13.74 -21.38 -2.01
N GLY A 500 -12.56 -20.88 -1.65
CA GLY A 500 -11.40 -20.82 -2.54
C GLY A 500 -10.71 -22.17 -2.75
N GLU A 501 -9.72 -22.16 -3.65
CA GLU A 501 -9.00 -23.37 -4.09
C GLU A 501 -8.03 -23.94 -3.04
N ARG A 502 -7.66 -23.15 -2.02
CA ARG A 502 -6.77 -23.59 -0.94
C ARG A 502 -7.55 -24.33 0.15
N PRO A 503 -6.92 -25.24 0.91
CA PRO A 503 -7.59 -25.94 2.02
C PRO A 503 -8.04 -25.00 3.15
N THR A 504 -7.31 -23.90 3.39
CA THR A 504 -7.64 -22.89 4.40
C THR A 504 -7.34 -21.48 3.88
N THR A 505 -8.01 -20.49 4.47
CA THR A 505 -7.70 -19.06 4.32
C THR A 505 -6.82 -18.60 5.48
N ASN A 506 -6.05 -17.52 5.28
CA ASN A 506 -5.20 -16.92 6.30
C ASN A 506 -6.02 -15.94 7.16
N MET A 507 -5.66 -14.66 7.14
CA MET A 507 -6.42 -13.59 7.80
C MET A 507 -7.61 -13.18 6.92
N VAL A 508 -8.81 -13.18 7.51
CA VAL A 508 -10.02 -12.68 6.86
C VAL A 508 -10.43 -11.36 7.52
N VAL A 509 -10.64 -10.34 6.70
CA VAL A 509 -11.19 -9.06 7.14
C VAL A 509 -12.62 -8.96 6.62
N ILE A 510 -13.58 -8.68 7.51
CA ILE A 510 -14.97 -8.43 7.16
C ILE A 510 -15.25 -6.94 7.33
N GLU A 511 -15.49 -6.25 6.22
CA GLU A 511 -15.85 -4.84 6.20
C GLU A 511 -17.35 -4.66 5.95
N ALA A 512 -18.07 -4.15 6.96
CA ALA A 512 -19.51 -3.90 6.88
C ALA A 512 -19.78 -2.39 6.81
N LYS A 513 -20.27 -1.91 5.66
CA LYS A 513 -20.73 -0.52 5.53
C LYS A 513 -22.18 -0.43 5.99
N LEU A 514 -22.39 0.29 7.08
CA LEU A 514 -23.70 0.46 7.68
C LEU A 514 -24.55 1.45 6.88
N PRO A 515 -25.90 1.29 6.87
CA PRO A 515 -26.78 2.28 6.29
C PRO A 515 -26.63 3.64 6.99
N SER A 516 -26.81 4.71 6.23
CA SER A 516 -26.73 6.07 6.76
C SER A 516 -27.64 6.26 7.98
N GLY A 517 -27.08 6.77 9.07
CA GLY A 517 -27.81 7.01 10.33
C GLY A 517 -27.71 5.89 11.37
N PHE A 518 -27.07 4.76 11.06
CA PHE A 518 -26.86 3.66 12.00
C PHE A 518 -25.41 3.58 12.48
N ILE A 519 -25.21 3.22 13.75
CA ILE A 519 -23.90 2.97 14.37
C ILE A 519 -23.90 1.60 15.07
N PRO A 520 -22.76 0.89 15.14
CA PRO A 520 -22.71 -0.40 15.81
C PRO A 520 -22.79 -0.24 17.33
N ASP A 521 -23.46 -1.19 17.99
CA ASP A 521 -23.50 -1.25 19.45
C ASP A 521 -22.16 -1.73 20.02
N LYS A 522 -21.50 -0.87 20.80
CA LYS A 522 -20.17 -1.13 21.37
C LYS A 522 -20.12 -2.41 22.21
N SER A 523 -21.21 -2.74 22.92
CA SER A 523 -21.25 -3.96 23.76
C SER A 523 -21.13 -5.23 22.93
N SER A 524 -21.88 -5.31 21.83
CA SER A 524 -21.84 -6.43 20.89
C SER A 524 -20.47 -6.62 20.22
N MET A 525 -19.74 -5.52 19.98
CA MET A 525 -18.39 -5.57 19.40
C MET A 525 -17.36 -6.17 20.38
N VAL A 526 -17.56 -6.03 21.69
CA VAL A 526 -16.70 -6.64 22.72
C VAL A 526 -16.94 -8.14 22.80
N GLU A 527 -18.19 -8.59 22.68
CA GLU A 527 -18.54 -10.01 22.63
C GLU A 527 -17.91 -10.71 21.42
N VAL A 528 -17.95 -10.10 20.24
CA VAL A 528 -17.30 -10.62 19.02
C VAL A 528 -15.78 -10.70 19.15
N ARG A 529 -15.15 -9.83 19.95
CA ARG A 529 -13.71 -9.84 20.21
C ARG A 529 -13.29 -10.89 21.25
N SER A 530 -14.24 -11.41 22.02
CA SER A 530 -14.00 -12.44 23.02
C SER A 530 -13.83 -13.80 22.32
N PRO A 531 -12.84 -14.63 22.72
CA PRO A 531 -12.59 -15.90 22.03
C PRO A 531 -13.83 -16.80 22.11
N CYS A 532 -14.39 -17.14 20.96
CA CYS A 532 -15.52 -18.08 20.86
C CYS A 532 -15.04 -19.51 21.17
N CYS A 533 -15.40 -19.94 22.39
CA CYS A 533 -15.61 -21.31 22.87
C CYS A 533 -14.40 -22.21 23.26
N PRO A 534 -14.63 -23.09 24.27
CA PRO A 534 -13.66 -24.08 24.74
C PRO A 534 -13.52 -25.23 23.74
N GLN A 535 -12.35 -25.85 23.72
CA GLN A 535 -12.12 -27.11 23.00
C GLN A 535 -13.12 -28.17 23.46
N ASP A 536 -13.90 -28.74 22.54
CA ASP A 536 -14.75 -29.90 22.83
C ASP A 536 -13.88 -31.06 23.38
N PRO A 537 -14.36 -31.78 24.41
CA PRO A 537 -13.65 -32.92 24.97
C PRO A 537 -13.62 -34.08 23.95
N HIS A 538 -12.47 -34.73 23.84
CA HIS A 538 -12.20 -35.89 22.98
C HIS A 538 -13.35 -36.91 22.92
N PRO A 539 -13.60 -37.56 21.77
CA PRO A 539 -14.52 -38.69 21.69
C PRO A 539 -13.97 -39.88 22.50
N PRO A 540 -14.85 -40.70 23.11
CA PRO A 540 -14.45 -41.80 23.98
C PRO A 540 -13.65 -42.84 23.20
N GLN A 541 -12.56 -43.32 23.79
CA GLN A 541 -11.80 -44.46 23.27
C GLN A 541 -12.72 -45.68 23.20
N GLY A 542 -13.02 -46.11 21.97
CA GLY A 542 -13.76 -47.33 21.69
C GLY A 542 -12.97 -48.56 22.13
N ALA A 543 -13.68 -49.47 22.77
CA ALA A 543 -13.24 -50.77 23.25
C ALA A 543 -12.51 -51.59 22.18
N GLY A 544 -11.47 -52.30 22.61
CA GLY A 544 -10.70 -53.21 21.77
C GLY A 544 -11.51 -54.44 21.32
N PRO A 545 -11.09 -55.09 20.22
CA PRO A 545 -11.71 -56.34 19.80
C PRO A 545 -11.13 -57.52 20.59
N SER A 546 -12.03 -58.33 21.13
CA SER A 546 -11.84 -59.75 21.42
C SER A 546 -11.68 -60.56 20.15
#